data_AF-A0A4T0W1K6-F1
#
_entry.id   AF-A0A4T0W1K6-F1
#
_cell.length_a   1.000
_cell.length_b   1.000
_cell.length_c   1.000
_cell.angle_alpha   90.00
_cell.angle_beta   90.00
_cell.angle_gamma   90.00
#
_symmetry.space_group_name_H-M   'P 1'
#
loop_
_entity.id
_entity.type
_entity.pdbx_description
1 polymer ?
#
loop_
_entity_poly.entity_id
_entity_poly.type
_entity_poly.pdbx_seq_one_letter_code
_entity_poly.pdbx_strand_id
1 'polypeptide(L)'
;MPNPFLQLVLFATVVSGYWLPETVGKDRFKTCIVPKSNGDDSPVIISTVKSCGANSRIVFSTGTEYSLLTPLKFSGLTNVEFSLEGNLTLSDDPGTVSAVVQNRTIYPGHWITVGNSKGVTFTATNAPDGGWINGHGDKWWSRAGDSSDGGRPHFFSFDVTGLRLRGLKILNPVAWCFSMGGQDVYMTDTLLDARSMSGFPFNTDGIDVSASDVVIDGWTSYNGDDIINVSPPAVNVTMRNVVAYGTHGISVSCSAGSGSGYLFENAEIHDSLLGARFKGSVGTTCQISDVTWRNMTITNTAYPIHFIENYVDQEKGAAGKDASLAAFAKNFRWEGITAHTGTSLKDGSCISSPCWSATLDESTKKGMYIICKDAEHCQDFHFSDITLAAADGSAGEMVCVGLEGNTELGIPCTNGTLSTAK
;
A
#
# COMPACT_ATOMS: atom_id res chain seq x y z
N MET A 1 -42.83 23.16 -9.12
CA MET A 1 -42.99 21.88 -8.41
C MET A 1 -41.61 21.27 -8.25
N PRO A 2 -40.95 21.42 -7.09
CA PRO A 2 -39.63 20.84 -6.84
C PRO A 2 -39.75 19.42 -6.27
N ASN A 3 -38.81 18.60 -6.71
CA ASN A 3 -38.68 17.15 -6.56
C ASN A 3 -38.47 16.72 -5.08
N PRO A 4 -39.20 15.73 -4.54
CA PRO A 4 -39.04 15.29 -3.16
C PRO A 4 -38.11 14.07 -3.06
N PHE A 5 -37.27 14.06 -2.03
CA PHE A 5 -36.48 12.94 -1.49
C PHE A 5 -35.23 12.47 -2.25
N LEU A 6 -34.16 13.24 -2.08
CA LEU A 6 -32.82 12.68 -1.94
C LEU A 6 -32.70 12.14 -0.49
N GLN A 7 -32.96 10.84 -0.28
CA GLN A 7 -32.69 10.20 1.00
C GLN A 7 -31.19 9.98 1.12
N LEU A 8 -30.53 10.88 1.85
CA LEU A 8 -29.17 10.70 2.33
C LEU A 8 -29.20 9.56 3.36
N VAL A 9 -28.86 8.35 2.93
CA VAL A 9 -28.63 7.23 3.85
C VAL A 9 -27.33 7.52 4.58
N LEU A 10 -27.42 8.15 5.76
CA LEU A 10 -26.35 8.07 6.74
C LEU A 10 -26.26 6.59 7.15
N PHE A 11 -25.27 5.88 6.60
CA PHE A 11 -24.76 4.71 7.28
C PHE A 11 -24.28 5.18 8.64
N ALA A 12 -25.01 4.80 9.69
CA ALA A 12 -24.48 4.81 11.04
C ALA A 12 -23.30 3.83 11.03
N THR A 13 -22.11 4.35 10.70
CA THR A 13 -20.87 3.67 11.01
C THR A 13 -20.93 3.38 12.49
N VAL A 14 -21.00 2.10 12.86
CA VAL A 14 -20.79 1.69 14.23
C VAL A 14 -19.42 2.24 14.57
N VAL A 15 -19.40 3.33 15.33
CA VAL A 15 -18.17 3.92 15.87
C VAL A 15 -17.71 2.89 16.89
N SER A 16 -16.99 1.86 16.45
CA SER A 16 -16.09 1.10 17.29
C SER A 16 -15.26 2.16 18.02
N GLY A 17 -15.40 2.22 19.34
CA GLY A 17 -14.84 3.29 20.14
C GLY A 17 -13.36 3.46 19.83
N TYR A 18 -13.04 4.47 19.01
CA TYR A 18 -11.68 4.74 18.58
C TYR A 18 -10.88 5.09 19.82
N TRP A 19 -9.90 4.26 20.14
CA TRP A 19 -8.95 4.58 21.19
C TRP A 19 -8.07 5.74 20.70
N LEU A 20 -8.29 6.92 21.27
CA LEU A 20 -7.43 8.09 21.13
C LEU A 20 -6.60 8.19 22.42
N PRO A 21 -5.33 8.61 22.38
CA PRO A 21 -4.60 9.05 23.58
C PRO A 21 -5.40 10.05 24.43
N GLU A 22 -6.32 10.80 23.81
CA GLU A 22 -7.29 11.71 24.44
C GLU A 22 -8.30 11.02 25.38
N THR A 23 -8.46 9.69 25.29
CA THR A 23 -9.33 8.90 26.17
C THR A 23 -8.73 8.69 27.55
N VAL A 24 -7.42 8.86 27.69
CA VAL A 24 -6.75 8.91 28.99
C VAL A 24 -6.75 10.37 29.45
N GLY A 25 -7.42 10.65 30.58
CA GLY A 25 -7.51 12.01 31.10
C GLY A 25 -6.13 12.69 31.15
N LYS A 26 -6.04 13.95 30.72
CA LYS A 26 -4.79 14.71 30.51
C LYS A 26 -3.79 14.61 31.68
N ASP A 27 -4.30 14.46 32.91
CA ASP A 27 -3.50 14.34 34.14
C ASP A 27 -2.75 13.00 34.27
N ARG A 28 -3.01 12.02 33.40
CA ARG A 28 -2.38 10.69 33.38
C ARG A 28 -1.40 10.51 32.21
N PHE A 29 -1.10 11.57 31.46
CA PHE A 29 -0.27 11.50 30.27
C PHE A 29 1.04 12.28 30.46
N LYS A 30 2.18 11.57 30.48
CA LYS A 30 3.50 12.21 30.62
C LYS A 30 3.96 12.74 29.27
N THR A 31 4.31 14.02 29.17
CA THR A 31 4.88 14.59 27.94
C THR A 31 6.40 14.69 28.06
N CYS A 32 7.12 14.16 27.08
CA CYS A 32 8.57 14.28 26.96
C CYS A 32 8.93 14.87 25.61
N ILE A 33 9.69 15.97 25.64
CA ILE A 33 10.20 16.63 24.44
C ILE A 33 11.53 15.96 24.07
N VAL A 34 11.68 15.58 22.81
CA VAL A 34 12.93 15.02 22.28
C VAL A 34 13.96 16.13 22.15
N PRO A 35 15.10 16.07 22.86
CA PRO A 35 16.20 17.01 22.65
C PRO A 35 16.83 16.81 21.27
N LYS A 36 17.25 17.90 20.63
CA LYS A 36 18.12 17.84 19.44
C LYS A 36 19.57 17.57 19.87
N SER A 37 20.26 16.69 19.15
CA SER A 37 21.69 16.40 19.29
C SER A 37 22.51 17.10 18.20
N ASN A 38 23.84 17.12 18.36
CA ASN A 38 24.74 17.48 17.26
C ASN A 38 25.11 16.20 16.49
N GLY A 39 24.44 15.95 15.35
CA GLY A 39 24.61 14.75 14.54
C GLY A 39 23.41 13.82 14.63
N ASP A 40 23.64 12.55 14.95
CA ASP A 40 22.60 11.51 15.04
C ASP A 40 21.67 11.74 16.24
N ASP A 41 20.38 11.94 15.99
CA ASP A 41 19.35 12.08 17.00
C ASP A 41 18.79 10.73 17.47
N SER A 42 19.09 9.64 16.77
CA SER A 42 18.52 8.33 17.09
C SER A 42 18.78 7.86 18.52
N PRO A 43 20.01 7.96 19.09
CA PRO A 43 20.25 7.56 20.48
C PRO A 43 19.46 8.37 21.50
N VAL A 44 19.33 9.69 21.28
CA VAL A 44 18.58 10.54 22.21
C VAL A 44 17.09 10.26 22.12
N ILE A 45 16.54 10.06 20.93
CA ILE A 45 15.14 9.64 20.72
C ILE A 45 14.86 8.34 21.48
N ILE A 46 15.70 7.31 21.31
CA ILE A 46 15.56 6.02 22.00
C ILE A 46 15.56 6.21 23.52
N SER A 47 16.48 7.03 24.05
CA SER A 47 16.57 7.30 25.48
C SER A 47 15.37 8.09 26.02
N THR A 48 14.83 9.03 25.24
CA THR A 48 13.64 9.82 25.60
C THR A 48 12.41 8.93 25.66
N VAL A 49 12.18 8.09 24.65
CA VAL A 49 11.04 7.14 24.63
C VAL A 49 11.11 6.20 25.83
N LYS A 50 12.28 5.61 26.10
CA LYS A 50 12.49 4.70 27.23
C LYS A 50 12.25 5.38 28.59
N SER A 51 12.73 6.60 28.77
CA SER A 51 12.58 7.34 30.03
C SER A 51 11.20 7.97 30.21
N CYS A 52 10.46 8.23 29.12
CA CYS A 52 9.08 8.66 29.20
C CYS A 52 8.17 7.52 29.66
N GLY A 53 8.38 6.31 29.14
CA GLY A 53 7.64 5.13 29.55
C GLY A 53 6.20 5.10 29.05
N ALA A 54 5.37 4.25 29.66
CA ALA A 54 3.98 4.07 29.26
C ALA A 54 3.10 5.30 29.56
N ASN A 55 1.98 5.42 28.84
CA ASN A 55 1.04 6.54 28.95
C ASN A 55 1.72 7.89 28.71
N SER A 56 2.40 8.02 27.56
CA SER A 56 3.22 9.19 27.28
C SER A 56 3.09 9.76 25.87
N ARG A 57 3.37 11.07 25.76
CA ARG A 57 3.63 11.78 24.51
C ARG A 57 5.12 12.01 24.35
N ILE A 58 5.63 11.65 23.18
CA ILE A 58 6.97 11.95 22.71
C ILE A 58 6.84 13.04 21.66
N VAL A 59 7.32 14.25 21.96
CA VAL A 59 7.14 15.43 21.11
C VAL A 59 8.42 15.75 20.37
N PHE A 60 8.36 15.76 19.05
CA PHE A 60 9.39 16.29 18.16
C PHE A 60 9.03 17.74 17.86
N SER A 61 9.87 18.70 18.24
CA SER A 61 9.51 20.12 18.30
C SER A 61 9.40 20.78 16.91
N THR A 62 8.45 21.72 16.77
CA THR A 62 8.29 22.57 15.58
C THR A 62 9.60 23.27 15.22
N GLY A 63 9.86 23.41 13.92
CA GLY A 63 11.07 24.07 13.41
C GLY A 63 12.37 23.30 13.68
N THR A 64 12.28 22.04 14.13
CA THR A 64 13.42 21.16 14.37
C THR A 64 13.42 20.01 13.38
N GLU A 65 14.55 19.78 12.72
CA GLU A 65 14.79 18.60 11.89
C GLU A 65 15.66 17.60 12.68
N TYR A 66 15.18 16.38 12.87
CA TYR A 66 15.89 15.32 13.60
C TYR A 66 16.51 14.34 12.60
N SER A 67 17.84 14.22 12.64
CA SER A 67 18.64 13.34 11.78
C SER A 67 18.68 11.92 12.35
N LEU A 68 18.12 10.97 11.62
CA LEU A 68 18.10 9.56 11.97
C LEU A 68 19.23 8.83 11.26
N LEU A 69 20.47 8.93 11.76
CA LEU A 69 21.64 8.29 11.12
C LEU A 69 21.77 6.81 11.47
N THR A 70 21.08 6.37 12.54
CA THR A 70 20.96 4.95 12.91
C THR A 70 19.50 4.53 13.12
N PRO A 71 19.16 3.23 12.95
CA PRO A 71 17.77 2.77 13.06
C PRO A 71 17.17 2.91 14.46
N LEU A 72 15.90 3.31 14.53
CA LEU A 72 15.10 3.36 15.74
C LEU A 72 14.40 2.02 15.98
N LYS A 73 14.62 1.43 17.16
CA LYS A 73 13.98 0.16 17.56
C LYS A 73 13.25 0.33 18.89
N PHE A 74 11.94 0.11 18.85
CA PHE A 74 11.08 0.15 20.03
C PHE A 74 10.36 -1.18 20.21
N SER A 75 10.20 -1.59 21.47
CA SER A 75 9.38 -2.74 21.82
C SER A 75 8.77 -2.60 23.20
N GLY A 76 7.66 -3.29 23.45
CA GLY A 76 6.98 -3.26 24.73
C GLY A 76 6.38 -1.89 25.06
N LEU A 77 6.11 -1.05 24.06
CA LEU A 77 5.44 0.22 24.30
C LEU A 77 3.99 -0.04 24.71
N THR A 78 3.50 0.76 25.66
CA THR A 78 2.11 0.70 26.12
C THR A 78 1.57 2.12 26.20
N ASN A 79 0.59 2.44 25.36
CA ASN A 79 -0.02 3.76 25.30
C ASN A 79 1.01 4.89 25.10
N VAL A 80 1.69 4.88 23.94
CA VAL A 80 2.71 5.88 23.59
C VAL A 80 2.31 6.58 22.31
N GLU A 81 2.33 7.92 22.33
CA GLU A 81 2.12 8.76 21.16
C GLU A 81 3.41 9.46 20.74
N PHE A 82 3.73 9.39 19.46
CA PHE A 82 4.77 10.17 18.81
C PHE A 82 4.10 11.35 18.07
N SER A 83 4.27 12.56 18.60
CA SER A 83 3.75 13.82 18.04
C SER A 83 4.86 14.49 17.24
N LEU A 84 4.73 14.43 15.91
CA LEU A 84 5.67 14.95 14.93
C LEU A 84 5.30 16.40 14.58
N GLU A 85 5.72 17.36 15.42
CA GLU A 85 5.60 18.79 15.11
C GLU A 85 6.81 19.28 14.29
N GLY A 86 7.96 18.63 14.46
CA GLY A 86 9.17 18.78 13.65
C GLY A 86 9.29 17.72 12.55
N ASN A 87 10.42 17.71 11.85
CA ASN A 87 10.69 16.81 10.74
C ASN A 87 11.69 15.72 11.14
N LEU A 88 11.59 14.54 10.52
CA LEU A 88 12.58 13.47 10.60
C LEU A 88 13.29 13.34 9.25
N THR A 89 14.60 13.14 9.24
CA THR A 89 15.37 12.97 8.00
C THR A 89 16.36 11.82 8.12
N LEU A 90 16.47 11.00 7.07
CA LEU A 90 17.64 10.13 6.88
C LEU A 90 18.83 10.96 6.39
N SER A 91 20.01 10.33 6.28
CA SER A 91 21.14 10.92 5.56
C SER A 91 20.81 11.01 4.07
N ASP A 92 21.23 12.12 3.44
CA ASP A 92 21.13 12.35 1.99
C ASP A 92 22.27 11.70 1.20
N ASP A 93 23.23 11.04 1.87
CA ASP A 93 24.29 10.27 1.25
C ASP A 93 23.89 8.77 1.19
N PRO A 94 23.64 8.23 -0.02
CA PRO A 94 23.34 6.80 -0.18
C PRO A 94 24.41 5.88 0.38
N GLY A 95 25.69 6.29 0.37
CA GLY A 95 26.79 5.49 0.91
C GLY A 95 26.67 5.29 2.42
N THR A 96 26.38 6.37 3.15
CA THR A 96 26.16 6.34 4.61
C THR A 96 24.98 5.44 4.97
N VAL A 97 23.85 5.59 4.28
CA VAL A 97 22.65 4.77 4.52
C VAL A 97 22.89 3.30 4.16
N SER A 98 23.51 3.03 3.01
CA SER A 98 23.81 1.66 2.57
C SER A 98 24.73 0.93 3.54
N ALA A 99 25.70 1.63 4.16
CA ALA A 99 26.58 1.05 5.17
C ALA A 99 25.80 0.59 6.41
N VAL A 100 24.74 1.31 6.79
CA VAL A 100 23.84 0.91 7.88
C VAL A 100 23.01 -0.32 7.48
N VAL A 101 22.41 -0.30 6.29
CA VAL A 101 21.56 -1.40 5.78
C VAL A 101 22.32 -2.72 5.69
N GLN A 102 23.59 -2.68 5.26
CA GLN A 102 24.44 -3.86 5.14
C GLN A 102 24.86 -4.44 6.50
N ASN A 103 24.79 -3.66 7.58
CA ASN A 103 25.05 -4.13 8.92
C ASN A 103 23.78 -4.74 9.53
N ARG A 104 23.58 -6.05 9.30
CA ARG A 104 22.43 -6.83 9.79
C ARG A 104 22.30 -6.88 11.33
N THR A 105 23.33 -6.51 12.08
CA THR A 105 23.23 -6.41 13.56
C THR A 105 22.47 -5.16 13.98
N ILE A 106 22.67 -4.03 13.28
CA ILE A 106 22.00 -2.76 13.61
C ILE A 106 20.73 -2.55 12.80
N TYR A 107 20.67 -3.02 11.55
CA TYR A 107 19.52 -2.84 10.67
C TYR A 107 18.63 -4.09 10.64
N PRO A 108 17.42 -4.04 11.22
CA PRO A 108 16.52 -5.20 11.30
C PRO A 108 15.67 -5.39 10.03
N GLY A 109 15.92 -4.61 8.97
CA GLY A 109 15.12 -4.58 7.75
C GLY A 109 14.27 -3.32 7.58
N HIS A 110 14.10 -2.50 8.64
CA HIS A 110 13.37 -1.23 8.59
C HIS A 110 14.06 -0.19 9.47
N TRP A 111 13.98 1.10 9.09
CA TRP A 111 14.66 2.18 9.79
C TRP A 111 13.98 2.52 11.12
N ILE A 112 12.66 2.38 11.19
CA ILE A 112 11.85 2.59 12.38
C ILE A 112 11.04 1.31 12.62
N THR A 113 11.33 0.60 13.71
CA THR A 113 10.61 -0.62 14.08
C THR A 113 9.91 -0.45 15.42
N VAL A 114 8.62 -0.79 15.48
CA VAL A 114 7.85 -0.87 16.72
C VAL A 114 7.21 -2.25 16.80
N GLY A 115 7.76 -3.14 17.62
CA GLY A 115 7.28 -4.53 17.74
C GLY A 115 6.76 -4.87 19.13
N ASN A 116 5.89 -5.88 19.23
CA ASN A 116 5.33 -6.36 20.50
C ASN A 116 4.85 -5.21 21.40
N SER A 117 4.03 -4.32 20.86
CA SER A 117 3.57 -3.09 21.54
C SER A 117 2.04 -2.96 21.48
N LYS A 118 1.47 -2.17 22.40
CA LYS A 118 0.01 -1.96 22.52
C LYS A 118 -0.33 -0.48 22.65
N GLY A 119 -1.26 0.01 21.84
CA GLY A 119 -1.67 1.41 21.86
C GLY A 119 -0.51 2.32 21.47
N VAL A 120 -0.13 2.32 20.19
CA VAL A 120 0.91 3.21 19.67
C VAL A 120 0.26 4.17 18.69
N THR A 121 0.53 5.46 18.85
CA THR A 121 0.02 6.50 17.95
C THR A 121 1.18 7.28 17.34
N PHE A 122 1.13 7.53 16.04
CA PHE A 122 1.92 8.57 15.38
C PHE A 122 0.96 9.64 14.88
N THR A 123 1.23 10.91 15.21
CA THR A 123 0.44 12.05 14.76
C THR A 123 1.38 13.11 14.24
N ALA A 124 1.24 13.46 12.97
CA ALA A 124 1.99 14.54 12.36
C ALA A 124 1.15 15.82 12.28
N THR A 125 1.82 16.95 12.39
CA THR A 125 1.19 18.26 12.24
C THR A 125 0.78 18.53 10.79
N ASN A 126 -0.33 19.25 10.62
CA ASN A 126 -0.78 19.75 9.31
C ASN A 126 -0.04 21.02 8.87
N ALA A 127 0.93 21.50 9.66
CA ALA A 127 1.79 22.62 9.26
C ALA A 127 2.55 22.28 7.96
N PRO A 128 2.64 23.21 6.98
CA PRO A 128 3.33 22.95 5.71
C PRO A 128 4.80 22.56 5.86
N ASP A 129 5.47 23.07 6.89
CA ASP A 129 6.91 22.94 7.15
C ASP A 129 7.27 21.99 8.30
N GLY A 130 6.29 21.32 8.92
CA GLY A 130 6.49 20.38 10.03
C GLY A 130 5.91 18.99 9.76
N GLY A 131 6.29 17.97 10.53
CA GLY A 131 5.71 16.63 10.45
C GLY A 131 6.11 15.80 9.23
N TRP A 132 7.14 16.22 8.48
CA TRP A 132 7.68 15.47 7.35
C TRP A 132 8.68 14.41 7.77
N ILE A 133 8.68 13.29 7.07
CA ILE A 133 9.70 12.24 7.17
C ILE A 133 10.36 12.13 5.79
N ASN A 134 11.62 12.56 5.68
CA ASN A 134 12.36 12.58 4.41
C ASN A 134 13.37 11.43 4.32
N GLY A 135 13.27 10.63 3.25
CA GLY A 135 14.15 9.50 2.98
C GLY A 135 15.31 9.80 2.03
N HIS A 136 15.26 10.94 1.32
CA HIS A 136 16.21 11.31 0.25
C HIS A 136 16.35 10.27 -0.88
N GLY A 137 15.25 9.58 -1.21
CA GLY A 137 15.13 8.63 -2.31
C GLY A 137 15.52 9.19 -3.69
N ASP A 138 15.39 10.49 -3.90
CA ASP A 138 15.82 11.18 -5.13
C ASP A 138 17.31 11.01 -5.43
N LYS A 139 18.13 10.73 -4.40
CA LYS A 139 19.56 10.42 -4.52
C LYS A 139 19.84 8.99 -4.99
N TRP A 140 18.83 8.13 -4.99
CA TRP A 140 18.93 6.71 -5.32
C TRP A 140 18.39 6.41 -6.72
N TRP A 141 17.23 6.98 -7.08
CA TRP A 141 16.44 6.54 -8.23
C TRP A 141 17.07 6.77 -9.60
N SER A 142 18.15 7.57 -9.70
CA SER A 142 18.92 7.72 -10.95
C SER A 142 19.69 6.46 -11.35
N ARG A 143 19.87 5.50 -10.43
CA ARG A 143 20.56 4.22 -10.68
C ARG A 143 19.59 3.20 -11.27
N ALA A 144 19.35 3.29 -12.58
CA ALA A 144 18.50 2.35 -13.29
C ALA A 144 19.00 0.89 -13.12
N GLY A 145 18.08 -0.04 -12.79
CA GLY A 145 18.38 -1.46 -12.67
C GLY A 145 18.94 -1.91 -11.32
N ASP A 146 19.16 -1.00 -10.36
CA ASP A 146 19.42 -1.37 -8.96
C ASP A 146 18.07 -1.55 -8.22
N SER A 147 17.30 -2.54 -8.65
CA SER A 147 16.18 -3.04 -7.84
C SER A 147 16.69 -3.87 -6.65
N SER A 148 18.01 -4.05 -6.51
CA SER A 148 18.56 -4.89 -5.46
C SER A 148 18.42 -4.22 -4.09
N ASP A 149 17.81 -4.92 -3.14
CA ASP A 149 17.69 -4.50 -1.74
C ASP A 149 19.04 -4.50 -0.97
N GLY A 150 20.18 -4.52 -1.69
CA GLY A 150 21.51 -4.65 -1.10
C GLY A 150 21.95 -3.47 -0.24
N GLY A 151 21.26 -2.32 -0.35
CA GLY A 151 21.60 -1.11 0.41
C GLY A 151 20.45 -0.12 0.65
N ARG A 152 19.23 -0.40 0.16
CA ARG A 152 18.09 0.52 0.27
C ARG A 152 17.35 0.30 1.60
N PRO A 153 17.08 1.35 2.40
CA PRO A 153 16.31 1.20 3.61
C PRO A 153 14.80 1.21 3.33
N HIS A 154 14.07 0.35 4.04
CA HIS A 154 12.63 0.47 4.23
C HIS A 154 12.37 1.36 5.46
N PHE A 155 11.23 2.06 5.50
CA PHE A 155 10.94 3.00 6.58
C PHE A 155 10.39 2.32 7.85
N PHE A 156 9.10 1.99 7.86
CA PHE A 156 8.39 1.58 9.07
C PHE A 156 8.09 0.08 9.06
N SER A 157 8.29 -0.57 10.21
CA SER A 157 7.73 -1.88 10.51
C SER A 157 6.99 -1.84 11.84
N PHE A 158 5.73 -2.25 11.79
CA PHE A 158 4.86 -2.32 12.95
C PHE A 158 4.44 -3.76 13.24
N ASP A 159 4.49 -4.13 14.51
CA ASP A 159 3.78 -5.27 15.09
C ASP A 159 3.14 -4.77 16.39
N VAL A 160 1.91 -4.26 16.25
CA VAL A 160 1.23 -3.46 17.28
C VAL A 160 -0.25 -3.86 17.36
N THR A 161 -0.76 -4.02 18.58
CA THR A 161 -2.21 -4.03 18.81
C THR A 161 -2.70 -2.62 19.14
N GLY A 162 -3.63 -2.07 18.35
CA GLY A 162 -4.09 -0.69 18.54
C GLY A 162 -3.09 0.33 18.00
N LEU A 163 -2.77 0.24 16.71
CA LEU A 163 -1.92 1.20 15.99
C LEU A 163 -2.77 2.34 15.42
N ARG A 164 -2.36 3.58 15.63
CA ARG A 164 -2.99 4.77 15.06
C ARG A 164 -1.96 5.61 14.31
N LEU A 165 -2.17 5.89 13.04
CA LEU A 165 -1.30 6.73 12.21
C LEU A 165 -2.13 7.89 11.66
N ARG A 166 -1.74 9.14 11.91
CA ARG A 166 -2.57 10.30 11.57
C ARG A 166 -1.75 11.38 10.89
N GLY A 167 -2.18 11.78 9.70
CA GLY A 167 -1.62 12.93 9.00
C GLY A 167 -0.17 12.75 8.53
N LEU A 168 0.33 11.51 8.44
CA LEU A 168 1.74 11.26 8.16
C LEU A 168 2.11 11.75 6.75
N LYS A 169 3.32 12.30 6.63
CA LYS A 169 3.84 12.82 5.37
C LYS A 169 5.22 12.24 5.11
N ILE A 170 5.31 11.36 4.11
CA ILE A 170 6.56 10.73 3.67
C ILE A 170 7.02 11.43 2.40
N LEU A 171 8.25 11.95 2.42
CA LEU A 171 8.90 12.59 1.28
C LEU A 171 10.09 11.76 0.83
N ASN A 172 10.22 11.56 -0.48
CA ASN A 172 11.31 10.86 -1.13
C ASN A 172 11.68 9.54 -0.41
N PRO A 173 10.76 8.58 -0.27
CA PRO A 173 11.12 7.29 0.29
C PRO A 173 12.16 6.57 -0.58
N VAL A 174 13.16 5.91 0.03
CA VAL A 174 14.14 5.17 -0.78
C VAL A 174 13.50 3.93 -1.42
N ALA A 175 12.66 3.23 -0.66
CA ALA A 175 11.92 2.04 -1.05
C ALA A 175 10.63 1.90 -0.19
N TRP A 176 10.24 0.70 0.26
CA TRP A 176 9.02 0.42 1.02
C TRP A 176 8.81 1.34 2.24
N CYS A 177 7.58 1.83 2.39
CA CYS A 177 7.24 2.81 3.42
C CYS A 177 6.67 2.19 4.70
N PHE A 178 5.57 1.43 4.62
CA PHE A 178 4.88 0.91 5.80
C PHE A 178 4.65 -0.60 5.73
N SER A 179 5.35 -1.36 6.57
CA SER A 179 5.03 -2.77 6.84
C SER A 179 4.14 -2.87 8.09
N MET A 180 2.89 -3.29 7.92
CA MET A 180 1.87 -3.36 8.97
C MET A 180 1.53 -4.79 9.38
N GLY A 181 2.00 -5.18 10.55
CA GLY A 181 1.57 -6.35 11.31
C GLY A 181 0.80 -5.99 12.58
N GLY A 182 0.24 -6.99 13.23
CA GLY A 182 -0.56 -6.85 14.45
C GLY A 182 -2.07 -6.82 14.19
N GLN A 183 -2.81 -6.08 15.02
CA GLN A 183 -4.28 -6.04 14.98
C GLN A 183 -4.82 -4.66 15.39
N ASP A 184 -6.00 -4.28 14.91
CA ASP A 184 -6.65 -3.02 15.23
C ASP A 184 -5.76 -1.85 14.80
N VAL A 185 -5.69 -1.64 13.48
CA VAL A 185 -4.88 -0.60 12.84
C VAL A 185 -5.81 0.44 12.25
N TYR A 186 -5.57 1.71 12.54
CA TYR A 186 -6.28 2.81 11.89
C TYR A 186 -5.31 3.87 11.40
N MET A 187 -5.38 4.17 10.11
CA MET A 187 -4.52 5.14 9.44
C MET A 187 -5.36 6.18 8.71
N THR A 188 -5.05 7.46 8.90
CA THR A 188 -5.79 8.54 8.24
C THR A 188 -4.90 9.61 7.63
N ASP A 189 -5.43 10.25 6.59
CA ASP A 189 -4.92 11.49 5.99
C ASP A 189 -3.42 11.45 5.65
N THR A 190 -2.97 10.35 5.06
CA THR A 190 -1.53 10.15 4.79
C THR A 190 -1.16 10.59 3.38
N LEU A 191 -0.02 11.27 3.28
CA LEU A 191 0.63 11.66 2.04
C LEU A 191 1.96 10.91 1.87
N LEU A 192 2.16 10.33 0.70
CA LEU A 192 3.43 9.77 0.26
C LEU A 192 3.84 10.41 -1.07
N ASP A 193 5.00 11.06 -1.10
CA ASP A 193 5.48 11.81 -2.25
C ASP A 193 6.86 11.32 -2.69
N ALA A 194 6.88 10.53 -3.76
CA ALA A 194 8.07 10.03 -4.44
C ALA A 194 8.15 10.53 -5.89
N ARG A 195 7.60 11.71 -6.19
CA ARG A 195 7.72 12.30 -7.54
C ARG A 195 9.18 12.53 -7.90
N SER A 196 9.53 12.14 -9.11
CA SER A 196 10.91 12.21 -9.60
C SER A 196 10.97 12.64 -11.06
N MET A 197 11.96 13.47 -11.38
CA MET A 197 12.31 13.83 -12.76
C MET A 197 13.65 13.22 -13.20
N SER A 198 14.41 12.61 -12.28
CA SER A 198 15.78 12.14 -12.50
C SER A 198 15.89 10.61 -12.62
N GLY A 199 14.81 9.88 -12.36
CA GLY A 199 14.79 8.41 -12.39
C GLY A 199 13.49 7.85 -11.83
N PHE A 200 13.24 6.55 -12.02
CA PHE A 200 12.02 5.91 -11.55
C PHE A 200 12.13 5.54 -10.06
N PRO A 201 11.12 5.87 -9.23
CA PRO A 201 11.14 5.55 -7.80
C PRO A 201 10.82 4.07 -7.53
N PHE A 202 11.75 3.19 -7.89
CA PHE A 202 11.62 1.73 -7.75
C PHE A 202 11.25 1.29 -6.33
N ASN A 203 10.24 0.44 -6.21
CA ASN A 203 9.80 -0.20 -4.95
C ASN A 203 9.46 0.80 -3.84
N THR A 204 8.88 1.95 -4.21
CA THR A 204 8.39 2.94 -3.25
C THR A 204 6.97 2.60 -2.78
N ASP A 205 6.75 1.32 -2.47
CA ASP A 205 5.49 0.77 -2.00
C ASP A 205 4.96 1.59 -0.82
N GLY A 206 3.67 1.94 -0.88
CA GLY A 206 3.01 2.65 0.20
C GLY A 206 2.90 1.77 1.44
N ILE A 207 2.06 0.74 1.36
CA ILE A 207 1.70 -0.08 2.52
C ILE A 207 1.74 -1.57 2.18
N ASP A 208 2.54 -2.35 2.90
CA ASP A 208 2.41 -3.81 2.98
C ASP A 208 1.62 -4.20 4.23
N VAL A 209 0.53 -4.95 4.05
CA VAL A 209 -0.36 -5.36 5.15
C VAL A 209 -0.37 -6.87 5.30
N SER A 210 -0.01 -7.31 6.51
CA SER A 210 -0.24 -8.66 7.03
C SER A 210 -1.02 -8.64 8.36
N ALA A 211 -1.53 -7.47 8.76
CA ALA A 211 -2.31 -7.22 9.98
C ALA A 211 -3.79 -7.55 9.83
N SER A 212 -4.50 -7.62 10.97
CA SER A 212 -5.95 -7.84 11.02
C SER A 212 -6.71 -6.62 11.55
N ASP A 213 -7.97 -6.46 11.14
CA ASP A 213 -8.82 -5.32 11.54
C ASP A 213 -8.15 -3.98 11.22
N VAL A 214 -7.89 -3.77 9.94
CA VAL A 214 -7.18 -2.60 9.40
C VAL A 214 -8.16 -1.67 8.70
N VAL A 215 -8.12 -0.39 9.05
CA VAL A 215 -8.83 0.66 8.30
C VAL A 215 -7.83 1.74 7.90
N ILE A 216 -7.78 2.04 6.60
CA ILE A 216 -7.01 3.14 6.02
C ILE A 216 -8.02 4.08 5.36
N ASP A 217 -8.06 5.34 5.80
CA ASP A 217 -9.08 6.31 5.37
C ASP A 217 -8.43 7.66 5.04
N GLY A 218 -8.38 7.99 3.75
CA GLY A 218 -7.66 9.17 3.27
C GLY A 218 -6.20 8.85 2.99
N TRP A 219 -5.91 8.52 1.74
CA TRP A 219 -4.55 8.27 1.26
C TRP A 219 -4.29 9.02 -0.03
N THR A 220 -3.19 9.77 -0.08
CA THR A 220 -2.68 10.38 -1.30
C THR A 220 -1.27 9.90 -1.56
N SER A 221 -1.00 9.36 -2.75
CA SER A 221 0.36 8.98 -3.11
C SER A 221 0.78 9.34 -4.52
N TYR A 222 2.05 9.67 -4.64
CA TYR A 222 2.81 9.65 -5.88
C TYR A 222 3.95 8.67 -5.64
N ASN A 223 3.91 7.50 -6.25
CA ASN A 223 4.98 6.50 -6.05
C ASN A 223 5.26 5.74 -7.35
N GLY A 224 6.08 4.70 -7.25
CA GLY A 224 6.47 3.84 -8.38
C GLY A 224 6.21 2.37 -8.14
N ASP A 225 5.35 2.03 -7.17
CA ASP A 225 4.98 0.64 -6.85
C ASP A 225 3.59 0.61 -6.18
N ASP A 226 3.22 -0.47 -5.50
CA ASP A 226 1.89 -0.67 -4.93
C ASP A 226 1.46 0.50 -4.00
N ILE A 227 0.19 0.91 -4.09
CA ILE A 227 -0.44 1.82 -3.11
C ILE A 227 -0.53 1.11 -1.77
N ILE A 228 -1.10 -0.09 -1.84
CA ILE A 228 -1.21 -1.07 -0.77
C ILE A 228 -1.06 -2.45 -1.37
N ASN A 229 -0.42 -3.36 -0.64
CA ASN A 229 -0.36 -4.77 -0.91
C ASN A 229 -0.84 -5.54 0.32
N VAL A 230 -2.01 -6.17 0.22
CA VAL A 230 -2.59 -7.00 1.29
C VAL A 230 -2.27 -8.46 1.02
N SER A 231 -1.76 -9.16 2.02
CA SER A 231 -1.40 -10.58 1.90
C SER A 231 -1.74 -11.37 3.16
N PRO A 232 -1.92 -12.71 3.05
CA PRO A 232 -2.08 -13.56 4.22
C PRO A 232 -0.97 -13.35 5.27
N PRO A 233 -1.30 -13.39 6.57
CA PRO A 233 -2.57 -13.83 7.15
C PRO A 233 -3.59 -12.70 7.41
N ALA A 234 -3.52 -11.58 6.69
CA ALA A 234 -4.41 -10.43 6.92
C ALA A 234 -5.90 -10.82 6.84
N VAL A 235 -6.71 -10.30 7.75
CA VAL A 235 -8.18 -10.42 7.73
C VAL A 235 -8.85 -9.10 8.06
N ASN A 236 -9.99 -8.81 7.44
CA ASN A 236 -10.76 -7.59 7.67
C ASN A 236 -9.95 -6.32 7.43
N VAL A 237 -9.62 -6.04 6.16
CA VAL A 237 -8.86 -4.86 5.74
C VAL A 237 -9.76 -3.97 4.90
N THR A 238 -9.87 -2.69 5.28
CA THR A 238 -10.57 -1.67 4.50
C THR A 238 -9.61 -0.54 4.13
N MET A 239 -9.56 -0.16 2.86
CA MET A 239 -8.93 1.08 2.41
C MET A 239 -9.91 1.91 1.60
N ARG A 240 -10.03 3.19 1.93
CA ARG A 240 -10.96 4.10 1.25
C ARG A 240 -10.46 5.52 1.14
N ASN A 241 -11.10 6.26 0.22
CA ASN A 241 -10.80 7.67 -0.07
C ASN A 241 -9.35 7.83 -0.52
N VAL A 242 -9.03 7.22 -1.66
CA VAL A 242 -7.68 7.10 -2.20
C VAL A 242 -7.52 7.98 -3.43
N VAL A 243 -6.43 8.74 -3.53
CA VAL A 243 -6.01 9.42 -4.76
C VAL A 243 -4.55 9.08 -5.01
N ALA A 244 -4.24 8.46 -6.15
CA ALA A 244 -2.92 7.91 -6.39
C ALA A 244 -2.43 8.14 -7.83
N TYR A 245 -1.12 8.35 -7.98
CA TYR A 245 -0.46 8.65 -9.25
C TYR A 245 0.81 7.81 -9.44
N GLY A 246 1.01 7.23 -10.63
CA GLY A 246 2.28 6.56 -10.98
C GLY A 246 2.47 5.15 -10.40
N THR A 247 1.42 4.57 -9.83
CA THR A 247 1.50 3.44 -8.90
C THR A 247 1.33 2.07 -9.57
N HIS A 248 1.50 0.99 -8.80
CA HIS A 248 1.12 -0.39 -9.19
C HIS A 248 -0.20 -0.84 -8.56
N GLY A 249 -1.03 0.12 -8.17
CA GLY A 249 -2.42 -0.10 -7.83
C GLY A 249 -2.68 -0.55 -6.39
N ILE A 250 -3.93 -0.89 -6.14
CA ILE A 250 -4.42 -1.49 -4.90
C ILE A 250 -4.36 -3.00 -5.07
N SER A 251 -3.36 -3.60 -4.44
CA SER A 251 -2.92 -4.96 -4.69
C SER A 251 -3.31 -5.93 -3.58
N VAL A 252 -3.68 -7.13 -3.99
CA VAL A 252 -3.75 -8.31 -3.14
C VAL A 252 -2.75 -9.33 -3.66
N SER A 253 -1.87 -9.82 -2.80
CA SER A 253 -0.90 -10.86 -3.15
C SER A 253 -1.13 -12.15 -2.39
N CYS A 254 -0.78 -13.25 -3.05
CA CYS A 254 -1.09 -14.58 -2.56
C CYS A 254 0.07 -15.53 -2.90
N SER A 255 0.77 -16.01 -1.87
CA SER A 255 1.86 -16.99 -2.01
C SER A 255 1.86 -18.11 -0.97
N ALA A 256 1.19 -17.92 0.17
CA ALA A 256 1.00 -18.93 1.20
C ALA A 256 -0.12 -18.50 2.16
N GLY A 257 -0.70 -19.46 2.88
CA GLY A 257 -1.67 -19.17 3.94
C GLY A 257 -3.06 -18.77 3.44
N SER A 258 -3.84 -18.17 4.34
CA SER A 258 -5.22 -17.76 4.07
C SER A 258 -5.48 -16.34 4.56
N GLY A 259 -6.33 -15.60 3.86
CA GLY A 259 -6.76 -14.26 4.22
C GLY A 259 -8.15 -13.95 3.67
N SER A 260 -8.87 -13.02 4.28
CA SER A 260 -10.22 -12.70 3.83
C SER A 260 -10.77 -11.35 4.31
N GLY A 261 -11.83 -10.89 3.63
CA GLY A 261 -12.57 -9.70 4.02
C GLY A 261 -11.81 -8.42 3.70
N TYR A 262 -11.51 -8.20 2.42
CA TYR A 262 -10.81 -7.02 1.95
C TYR A 262 -11.77 -6.11 1.18
N LEU A 263 -11.89 -4.86 1.62
CA LEU A 263 -12.72 -3.85 0.97
C LEU A 263 -11.86 -2.67 0.55
N PHE A 264 -11.85 -2.39 -0.74
CA PHE A 264 -11.20 -1.23 -1.33
C PHE A 264 -12.27 -0.38 -1.99
N GLU A 265 -12.47 0.87 -1.54
CA GLU A 265 -13.57 1.70 -2.04
C GLU A 265 -13.21 3.18 -2.22
N ASN A 266 -13.88 3.84 -3.17
CA ASN A 266 -13.73 5.28 -3.43
C ASN A 266 -12.27 5.65 -3.73
N ALA A 267 -11.77 5.17 -4.87
CA ALA A 267 -10.40 5.38 -5.31
C ALA A 267 -10.31 6.07 -6.67
N GLU A 268 -9.42 7.04 -6.78
CA GLU A 268 -8.99 7.67 -8.03
C GLU A 268 -7.53 7.30 -8.27
N ILE A 269 -7.27 6.55 -9.36
CA ILE A 269 -5.93 6.06 -9.72
C ILE A 269 -5.58 6.61 -11.10
N HIS A 270 -4.44 7.27 -11.20
CA HIS A 270 -4.02 8.00 -12.40
C HIS A 270 -2.60 7.61 -12.83
N ASP A 271 -2.36 7.58 -14.14
CA ASP A 271 -1.01 7.48 -14.72
C ASP A 271 -0.22 6.28 -14.17
N SER A 272 -0.91 5.19 -13.88
CA SER A 272 -0.38 4.03 -13.15
C SER A 272 -0.08 2.85 -14.07
N LEU A 273 0.72 1.91 -13.59
CA LEU A 273 0.85 0.61 -14.27
C LEU A 273 -0.40 -0.24 -14.03
N LEU A 274 -0.91 -0.28 -12.80
CA LEU A 274 -1.98 -1.18 -12.38
C LEU A 274 -3.01 -0.43 -11.52
N GLY A 275 -4.25 -0.91 -11.52
CA GLY A 275 -5.35 -0.36 -10.72
C GLY A 275 -5.83 -1.33 -9.63
N ALA A 276 -6.95 -2.01 -9.85
CA ALA A 276 -7.43 -3.09 -8.98
C ALA A 276 -6.68 -4.38 -9.32
N ARG A 277 -5.80 -4.86 -8.43
CA ARG A 277 -4.85 -5.94 -8.74
C ARG A 277 -4.93 -7.12 -7.79
N PHE A 278 -4.91 -8.32 -8.37
CA PHE A 278 -4.60 -9.56 -7.67
C PHE A 278 -3.39 -10.24 -8.32
N LYS A 279 -2.45 -10.71 -7.50
CA LYS A 279 -1.24 -11.43 -7.93
C LYS A 279 -1.05 -12.73 -7.14
N GLY A 280 -1.46 -13.85 -7.72
CA GLY A 280 -1.11 -15.20 -7.24
C GLY A 280 0.27 -15.59 -7.75
N SER A 281 1.20 -15.92 -6.85
CA SER A 281 2.56 -16.29 -7.24
C SER A 281 2.57 -17.68 -7.88
N VAL A 282 3.18 -17.80 -9.06
CA VAL A 282 3.40 -19.10 -9.70
C VAL A 282 4.18 -20.04 -8.76
N GLY A 283 3.88 -21.34 -8.81
CA GLY A 283 4.57 -22.33 -7.97
C GLY A 283 4.12 -22.34 -6.52
N THR A 284 3.05 -21.64 -6.18
CA THR A 284 2.54 -21.54 -4.81
C THR A 284 1.03 -21.68 -4.74
N THR A 285 0.51 -21.89 -3.53
CA THR A 285 -0.92 -21.93 -3.27
C THR A 285 -1.24 -21.24 -1.96
N CYS A 286 -2.45 -20.68 -1.89
CA CYS A 286 -2.97 -19.87 -0.81
C CYS A 286 -4.47 -19.67 -1.04
N GLN A 287 -5.17 -19.19 -0.03
CA GLN A 287 -6.63 -19.02 -0.08
C GLN A 287 -7.00 -17.58 0.25
N ILE A 288 -7.64 -16.90 -0.68
CA ILE A 288 -8.18 -15.56 -0.44
C ILE A 288 -9.67 -15.60 -0.68
N SER A 289 -10.44 -15.05 0.26
CA SER A 289 -11.88 -14.89 0.08
C SER A 289 -12.39 -13.50 0.40
N ASP A 290 -13.55 -13.16 -0.16
CA ASP A 290 -14.32 -11.97 0.22
C ASP A 290 -13.55 -10.67 -0.03
N VAL A 291 -13.18 -10.45 -1.31
CA VAL A 291 -12.45 -9.26 -1.75
C VAL A 291 -13.34 -8.40 -2.62
N THR A 292 -13.42 -7.10 -2.35
CA THR A 292 -14.24 -6.16 -3.13
C THR A 292 -13.40 -4.93 -3.48
N TRP A 293 -13.31 -4.61 -4.77
CA TRP A 293 -12.93 -3.29 -5.26
C TRP A 293 -14.18 -2.58 -5.76
N ARG A 294 -14.51 -1.39 -5.23
CA ARG A 294 -15.71 -0.67 -5.66
C ARG A 294 -15.55 0.84 -5.77
N ASN A 295 -16.41 1.47 -6.56
CA ASN A 295 -16.44 2.93 -6.76
C ASN A 295 -15.05 3.48 -7.11
N MET A 296 -14.48 3.00 -8.22
CA MET A 296 -13.13 3.38 -8.64
C MET A 296 -13.14 4.08 -9.99
N THR A 297 -12.36 5.15 -10.09
CA THR A 297 -12.01 5.79 -11.36
C THR A 297 -10.53 5.55 -11.62
N ILE A 298 -10.23 4.78 -12.65
CA ILE A 298 -8.86 4.37 -12.99
C ILE A 298 -8.56 4.92 -14.38
N THR A 299 -7.58 5.81 -14.51
CA THR A 299 -7.36 6.60 -15.73
C THR A 299 -5.90 6.61 -16.16
N ASN A 300 -5.69 6.53 -17.48
CA ASN A 300 -4.36 6.45 -18.07
C ASN A 300 -3.50 5.33 -17.45
N THR A 301 -4.11 4.16 -17.23
CA THR A 301 -3.46 3.03 -16.56
C THR A 301 -3.22 1.86 -17.51
N ALA A 302 -2.05 1.22 -17.47
CA ALA A 302 -1.73 0.12 -18.39
C ALA A 302 -2.66 -1.09 -18.21
N TYR A 303 -2.85 -1.55 -16.96
CA TYR A 303 -3.67 -2.70 -16.60
C TYR A 303 -4.66 -2.33 -15.48
N PRO A 304 -5.78 -1.65 -15.79
CA PRO A 304 -6.70 -1.10 -14.78
C PRO A 304 -7.32 -2.14 -13.84
N ILE A 305 -7.84 -3.24 -14.38
CA ILE A 305 -8.33 -4.39 -13.60
C ILE A 305 -7.46 -5.59 -13.98
N HIS A 306 -6.73 -6.15 -13.02
CA HIS A 306 -5.72 -7.16 -13.31
C HIS A 306 -5.68 -8.26 -12.24
N PHE A 307 -6.32 -9.39 -12.55
CA PHE A 307 -6.32 -10.61 -11.76
C PHE A 307 -5.54 -11.68 -12.51
N ILE A 308 -4.42 -12.15 -11.92
CA ILE A 308 -3.64 -13.27 -12.45
C ILE A 308 -3.17 -14.22 -11.35
N GLU A 309 -3.03 -15.50 -11.68
CA GLU A 309 -2.55 -16.55 -10.75
C GLU A 309 -1.17 -17.09 -11.11
N ASN A 310 -0.54 -16.55 -12.15
CA ASN A 310 0.75 -16.98 -12.68
C ASN A 310 1.83 -15.89 -12.51
N TYR A 311 1.72 -15.04 -11.49
CA TYR A 311 2.65 -13.93 -11.28
C TYR A 311 4.08 -14.42 -11.07
N VAL A 312 5.02 -13.78 -11.75
CA VAL A 312 6.46 -14.03 -11.64
C VAL A 312 7.13 -12.78 -11.10
N ASP A 313 7.69 -12.90 -9.89
CA ASP A 313 8.60 -11.91 -9.34
C ASP A 313 9.86 -11.80 -10.22
N GLN A 314 10.12 -10.61 -10.75
CA GLN A 314 11.21 -10.38 -11.71
C GLN A 314 12.61 -10.59 -11.12
N GLU A 315 12.76 -10.47 -9.81
CA GLU A 315 14.04 -10.66 -9.12
C GLU A 315 14.33 -12.14 -8.85
N LYS A 316 13.28 -12.95 -8.76
CA LYS A 316 13.37 -14.39 -8.46
C LYS A 316 13.21 -15.28 -9.68
N GLY A 317 12.48 -14.81 -10.70
CA GLY A 317 12.13 -15.57 -11.89
C GLY A 317 11.19 -16.76 -11.62
N ALA A 318 11.03 -17.59 -12.65
CA ALA A 318 10.12 -18.75 -12.66
C ALA A 318 10.84 -20.12 -12.67
N ALA A 319 12.18 -20.13 -12.70
CA ALA A 319 12.95 -21.37 -12.79
C ALA A 319 12.67 -22.30 -11.60
N GLY A 320 12.30 -23.55 -11.90
CA GLY A 320 12.02 -24.59 -10.90
C GLY A 320 10.67 -24.47 -10.19
N LYS A 321 9.82 -23.50 -10.57
CA LYS A 321 8.48 -23.33 -9.99
C LYS A 321 7.47 -24.28 -10.67
N ASP A 322 6.58 -24.85 -9.87
CA ASP A 322 5.52 -25.73 -10.35
C ASP A 322 4.34 -24.91 -10.90
N ALA A 323 4.28 -24.74 -12.22
CA ALA A 323 3.22 -24.00 -12.89
C ALA A 323 1.83 -24.67 -12.78
N SER A 324 1.73 -25.87 -12.20
CA SER A 324 0.44 -26.48 -11.90
C SER A 324 -0.20 -25.94 -10.60
N LEU A 325 0.55 -25.24 -9.75
CA LEU A 325 0.04 -24.64 -8.53
C LEU A 325 -0.49 -23.22 -8.78
N ALA A 326 -1.64 -22.91 -8.19
CA ALA A 326 -2.27 -21.59 -8.22
C ALA A 326 -2.93 -21.25 -6.87
N ALA A 327 -3.31 -19.99 -6.74
CA ALA A 327 -4.13 -19.51 -5.63
C ALA A 327 -5.56 -20.10 -5.71
N PHE A 328 -6.27 -20.07 -4.59
CA PHE A 328 -7.71 -20.24 -4.55
C PHE A 328 -8.33 -18.90 -4.17
N ALA A 329 -9.07 -18.31 -5.09
CA ALA A 329 -9.77 -17.05 -4.93
C ALA A 329 -11.28 -17.30 -4.90
N LYS A 330 -11.96 -16.83 -3.85
CA LYS A 330 -13.41 -17.01 -3.68
C LYS A 330 -14.14 -15.73 -3.34
N ASN A 331 -15.31 -15.49 -3.93
CA ASN A 331 -16.17 -14.33 -3.63
C ASN A 331 -15.43 -13.00 -3.86
N PHE A 332 -14.94 -12.80 -5.08
CA PHE A 332 -14.29 -11.56 -5.52
C PHE A 332 -15.30 -10.66 -6.24
N ARG A 333 -15.29 -9.36 -5.97
CA ARG A 333 -16.24 -8.39 -6.49
C ARG A 333 -15.55 -7.16 -7.06
N TRP A 334 -16.00 -6.74 -8.24
CA TRP A 334 -15.65 -5.46 -8.85
C TRP A 334 -16.93 -4.70 -9.16
N GLU A 335 -17.13 -3.54 -8.52
CA GLU A 335 -18.43 -2.87 -8.51
C GLU A 335 -18.26 -1.36 -8.81
N GLY A 336 -18.90 -0.83 -9.86
CA GLY A 336 -18.84 0.61 -10.14
C GLY A 336 -17.44 1.10 -10.48
N ILE A 337 -16.75 0.41 -11.39
CA ILE A 337 -15.40 0.77 -11.83
C ILE A 337 -15.45 1.37 -13.23
N THR A 338 -14.96 2.60 -13.36
CA THR A 338 -14.70 3.24 -14.65
C THR A 338 -13.21 3.22 -14.93
N ALA A 339 -12.80 2.46 -15.94
CA ALA A 339 -11.39 2.21 -16.28
C ALA A 339 -11.06 2.70 -17.70
N HIS A 340 -10.05 3.56 -17.79
CA HIS A 340 -9.49 4.08 -19.03
C HIS A 340 -8.03 3.65 -19.14
N THR A 341 -7.69 2.91 -20.19
CA THR A 341 -6.32 2.46 -20.39
C THR A 341 -5.39 3.61 -20.78
N GLY A 342 -4.10 3.44 -20.51
CA GLY A 342 -3.03 4.32 -20.98
C GLY A 342 -2.45 3.92 -22.33
N THR A 343 -1.58 4.77 -22.88
CA THR A 343 -0.92 4.54 -24.18
C THR A 343 0.32 3.65 -24.09
N SER A 344 0.72 3.23 -22.88
CA SER A 344 1.88 2.38 -22.62
C SER A 344 1.46 1.18 -21.78
N LEU A 345 2.11 0.04 -22.01
CA LEU A 345 1.98 -1.18 -21.19
C LEU A 345 3.12 -1.34 -20.18
N LYS A 346 3.98 -0.33 -20.07
CA LYS A 346 5.20 -0.35 -19.27
C LYS A 346 5.41 0.99 -18.58
N ASP A 347 6.03 0.93 -17.42
CA ASP A 347 6.60 2.06 -16.72
C ASP A 347 8.11 1.85 -16.50
N GLY A 348 8.73 2.70 -15.67
CA GLY A 348 10.16 2.61 -15.37
C GLY A 348 10.57 1.36 -14.58
N SER A 349 9.63 0.61 -13.99
CA SER A 349 9.93 -0.62 -13.24
C SER A 349 10.27 -1.82 -14.13
N CYS A 350 10.04 -1.69 -15.43
CA CYS A 350 10.23 -2.74 -16.42
C CYS A 350 11.71 -3.00 -16.75
N ILE A 351 12.39 -3.82 -15.95
CA ILE A 351 13.82 -4.14 -16.13
C ILE A 351 14.08 -5.54 -16.73
N SER A 352 13.03 -6.35 -16.93
CA SER A 352 13.12 -7.67 -17.54
C SER A 352 12.65 -7.69 -19.01
N SER A 353 13.01 -8.76 -19.74
CA SER A 353 12.50 -9.03 -21.09
C SER A 353 12.00 -10.49 -21.21
N PRO A 354 10.69 -10.75 -21.40
CA PRO A 354 9.60 -9.76 -21.44
C PRO A 354 9.48 -8.99 -20.12
N CYS A 355 8.72 -7.89 -20.14
CA CYS A 355 8.48 -7.10 -18.93
C CYS A 355 7.86 -7.96 -17.84
N TRP A 356 8.12 -7.65 -16.57
CA TRP A 356 7.54 -8.41 -15.46
C TRP A 356 6.02 -8.30 -15.40
N SER A 357 5.49 -7.16 -15.86
CA SER A 357 4.06 -6.90 -15.99
C SER A 357 3.44 -7.60 -17.20
N ALA A 358 4.25 -8.26 -18.05
CA ALA A 358 3.75 -8.86 -19.27
C ALA A 358 2.70 -9.92 -18.95
N THR A 359 1.55 -9.81 -19.59
CA THR A 359 0.41 -10.71 -19.37
C THR A 359 -0.16 -11.22 -20.69
N LEU A 360 -1.03 -12.22 -20.61
CA LEU A 360 -1.61 -12.89 -21.79
C LEU A 360 -2.36 -11.88 -22.66
N ASP A 361 -2.03 -11.88 -23.95
CA ASP A 361 -2.62 -11.01 -24.98
C ASP A 361 -2.67 -9.52 -24.60
N GLU A 362 -1.62 -9.02 -23.95
CA GLU A 362 -1.55 -7.62 -23.54
C GLU A 362 -1.74 -6.62 -24.70
N SER A 363 -2.51 -5.55 -24.45
CA SER A 363 -2.82 -4.52 -25.46
C SER A 363 -3.28 -3.25 -24.76
N THR A 364 -2.93 -2.09 -25.31
CA THR A 364 -3.42 -0.79 -24.81
C THR A 364 -4.93 -0.61 -24.99
N LYS A 365 -5.64 -1.56 -25.62
CA LYS A 365 -7.11 -1.58 -25.70
C LYS A 365 -7.78 -2.34 -24.56
N LYS A 366 -7.03 -3.14 -23.81
CA LYS A 366 -7.57 -4.08 -22.84
C LYS A 366 -7.49 -3.50 -21.43
N GLY A 367 -8.65 -3.19 -20.88
CA GLY A 367 -8.79 -2.59 -19.54
C GLY A 367 -8.95 -3.60 -18.41
N MET A 368 -9.18 -4.88 -18.76
CA MET A 368 -9.50 -5.92 -17.78
C MET A 368 -8.86 -7.26 -18.15
N TYR A 369 -8.15 -7.85 -17.19
CA TYR A 369 -7.52 -9.15 -17.30
C TYR A 369 -7.97 -10.02 -16.13
N ILE A 370 -8.76 -11.05 -16.41
CA ILE A 370 -9.21 -12.06 -15.45
C ILE A 370 -8.65 -13.41 -15.91
N ILE A 371 -7.44 -13.73 -15.46
CA ILE A 371 -6.72 -14.92 -15.88
C ILE A 371 -6.68 -15.89 -14.70
N CYS A 372 -7.68 -16.75 -14.68
CA CYS A 372 -7.79 -17.86 -13.74
C CYS A 372 -7.16 -19.12 -14.33
N LYS A 373 -6.64 -19.97 -13.46
CA LYS A 373 -6.20 -21.32 -13.81
C LYS A 373 -7.38 -22.15 -14.31
N ASP A 374 -8.48 -22.15 -13.55
CA ASP A 374 -9.75 -22.79 -13.87
C ASP A 374 -10.85 -22.34 -12.87
N ALA A 375 -12.07 -22.83 -13.07
CA ALA A 375 -13.23 -22.50 -12.24
C ALA A 375 -13.19 -23.11 -10.82
N GLU A 376 -12.32 -24.09 -10.55
CA GLU A 376 -12.13 -24.61 -9.19
C GLU A 376 -11.27 -23.64 -8.36
N HIS A 377 -10.34 -22.93 -9.01
CA HIS A 377 -9.46 -21.95 -8.36
C HIS A 377 -10.10 -20.57 -8.22
N CYS A 378 -10.99 -20.19 -9.16
CA CYS A 378 -11.73 -18.93 -9.11
C CYS A 378 -13.23 -19.17 -8.95
N GLN A 379 -13.76 -18.97 -7.73
CA GLN A 379 -15.15 -19.25 -7.39
C GLN A 379 -15.90 -17.97 -7.00
N ASP A 380 -17.18 -17.86 -7.40
CA ASP A 380 -18.10 -16.79 -6.98
C ASP A 380 -17.59 -15.37 -7.33
N PHE A 381 -17.05 -15.18 -8.55
CA PHE A 381 -16.63 -13.86 -9.01
C PHE A 381 -17.83 -13.06 -9.53
N HIS A 382 -17.90 -11.77 -9.21
CA HIS A 382 -18.99 -10.91 -9.64
C HIS A 382 -18.48 -9.53 -10.08
N PHE A 383 -19.09 -9.04 -11.16
CA PHE A 383 -18.81 -7.75 -11.77
C PHE A 383 -20.12 -7.00 -11.97
N SER A 384 -20.18 -5.75 -11.56
CA SER A 384 -21.33 -4.86 -11.79
C SER A 384 -20.88 -3.44 -12.09
N ASP A 385 -21.60 -2.75 -12.96
CA ASP A 385 -21.32 -1.36 -13.32
C ASP A 385 -19.86 -1.12 -13.76
N ILE A 386 -19.35 -1.98 -14.65
CA ILE A 386 -17.99 -1.89 -15.20
C ILE A 386 -18.00 -1.15 -16.53
N THR A 387 -17.26 -0.05 -16.61
CA THR A 387 -17.02 0.71 -17.84
C THR A 387 -15.56 0.62 -18.24
N LEU A 388 -15.28 0.11 -19.44
CA LEU A 388 -13.92 0.05 -20.01
C LEU A 388 -13.81 0.95 -21.23
N ALA A 389 -12.78 1.78 -21.28
CA ALA A 389 -12.41 2.59 -22.44
C ALA A 389 -10.93 2.44 -22.75
N ALA A 390 -10.60 2.41 -24.04
CA ALA A 390 -9.23 2.36 -24.52
C ALA A 390 -8.61 3.77 -24.56
N ALA A 391 -7.27 3.84 -24.58
CA ALA A 391 -6.51 5.10 -24.65
C ALA A 391 -6.82 5.93 -25.92
N ASP A 392 -7.25 5.27 -27.01
CA ASP A 392 -7.67 5.92 -28.26
C ASP A 392 -9.15 6.37 -28.25
N GLY A 393 -9.84 6.20 -27.11
CA GLY A 393 -11.25 6.52 -26.93
C GLY A 393 -12.21 5.44 -27.44
N SER A 394 -11.72 4.32 -28.00
CA SER A 394 -12.59 3.21 -28.37
C SER A 394 -13.14 2.49 -27.13
N ALA A 395 -14.14 1.65 -27.33
CA ALA A 395 -14.59 0.75 -26.27
C ALA A 395 -13.42 -0.14 -25.80
N GLY A 396 -13.29 -0.31 -24.48
CA GLY A 396 -12.27 -1.15 -23.89
C GLY A 396 -12.60 -2.64 -24.05
N GLU A 397 -11.54 -3.44 -24.06
CA GLU A 397 -11.59 -4.89 -24.19
C GLU A 397 -11.21 -5.58 -22.88
N MET A 398 -11.52 -6.86 -22.79
CA MET A 398 -11.11 -7.73 -21.70
C MET A 398 -10.41 -8.98 -22.22
N VAL A 399 -9.61 -9.59 -21.34
CA VAL A 399 -9.13 -10.97 -21.46
C VAL A 399 -9.70 -11.73 -20.28
N CYS A 400 -10.39 -12.83 -20.56
CA CYS A 400 -10.91 -13.70 -19.53
C CYS A 400 -10.67 -15.17 -19.88
N VAL A 401 -10.00 -15.86 -18.98
CA VAL A 401 -9.56 -17.25 -19.12
C VAL A 401 -9.87 -18.02 -17.84
N GLY A 402 -10.34 -19.25 -17.99
CA GLY A 402 -10.62 -20.17 -16.89
C GLY A 402 -12.03 -20.05 -16.30
N LEU A 403 -12.82 -19.08 -16.76
CA LEU A 403 -14.21 -18.81 -16.33
C LEU A 403 -15.20 -18.79 -17.51
N GLU A 404 -14.81 -19.32 -18.66
CA GLU A 404 -15.64 -19.35 -19.85
C GLU A 404 -16.96 -20.09 -19.59
N GLY A 405 -18.08 -19.50 -20.04
CA GLY A 405 -19.42 -20.08 -19.85
C GLY A 405 -20.05 -19.85 -18.47
N ASN A 406 -19.34 -19.22 -17.52
CA ASN A 406 -19.95 -18.81 -16.26
C ASN A 406 -20.97 -17.68 -16.50
N THR A 407 -22.25 -17.94 -16.19
CA THR A 407 -23.36 -17.01 -16.39
C THR A 407 -23.65 -16.10 -15.19
N GLU A 408 -22.96 -16.29 -14.07
CA GLU A 408 -23.20 -15.58 -12.80
C GLU A 408 -22.19 -14.45 -12.54
N LEU A 409 -21.23 -14.25 -13.45
CA LEU A 409 -20.21 -13.20 -13.34
C LEU A 409 -20.78 -11.78 -13.41
N GLY A 410 -21.98 -11.58 -13.97
CA GLY A 410 -22.52 -10.24 -14.27
C GLY A 410 -21.98 -9.61 -15.56
N ILE A 411 -20.88 -10.15 -16.10
CA ILE A 411 -20.32 -9.82 -17.43
C ILE A 411 -19.98 -11.10 -18.20
N PRO A 412 -19.93 -11.06 -19.54
CA PRO A 412 -19.50 -12.23 -20.30
C PRO A 412 -17.98 -12.41 -20.19
N CYS A 413 -17.52 -13.60 -19.79
CA CYS A 413 -16.10 -13.97 -19.86
C CYS A 413 -15.70 -14.16 -21.34
N THR A 414 -15.03 -13.16 -21.92
CA THR A 414 -14.65 -13.14 -23.35
C THR A 414 -13.24 -12.57 -23.54
N ASN A 415 -12.72 -12.66 -24.76
CA ASN A 415 -11.45 -12.06 -25.18
C ASN A 415 -11.69 -10.95 -26.21
N GLY A 416 -12.48 -9.94 -25.85
CA GLY A 416 -12.89 -8.87 -26.76
C GLY A 416 -13.56 -7.70 -26.05
N THR A 417 -14.28 -6.88 -26.82
CA THR A 417 -14.94 -5.68 -26.30
C THR A 417 -16.00 -6.04 -25.26
N LEU A 418 -15.91 -5.42 -24.09
CA LEU A 418 -16.97 -5.52 -23.09
C LEU A 418 -18.16 -4.67 -23.57
N SER A 419 -19.19 -5.32 -24.11
CA SER A 419 -20.46 -4.63 -24.39
C SER A 419 -21.02 -4.14 -23.05
N THR A 420 -21.24 -2.82 -22.91
CA THR A 420 -21.69 -2.12 -21.69
C THR A 420 -22.44 -3.04 -20.73
N ALA A 421 -21.76 -3.41 -19.64
CA ALA A 421 -22.39 -4.07 -18.50
C ALA A 421 -23.40 -3.08 -17.92
N LYS A 422 -24.64 -3.54 -17.72
CA LYS A 422 -25.70 -2.72 -17.12
C LYS A 422 -25.65 -2.76 -15.61
#